data_AF-A0A523B3Q4-F1
#
_entry.id   AF-A0A523B3Q4-F1
#
_cell.length_a   1.000
_cell.length_b   1.000
_cell.length_c   1.000
_cell.angle_alpha   90.00
_cell.angle_beta   90.00
_cell.angle_gamma   90.00
#
_symmetry.space_group_name_H-M   'P 1'
#
loop_
_entity.id
_entity.type
_entity.pdbx_description
1 polymer ?
#
loop_
_entity_poly.entity_id
_entity_poly.type
_entity_poly.pdbx_seq_one_letter_code
_entity_poly.pdbx_strand_id
1 'polypeptide(L)' 'ESQELLMVLKGEIPVAETFDLANEVRSATAGRAFWATEFKGWQPVPESMLTDLILKIRERKGLPKTIPKPEDFMPL' A
#
# COMPACT_ATOMS: atom_id res chain seq x y z
N GLU A 1 -4.83 -38.37 -17.95
CA GLU A 1 -4.34 -37.00 -17.68
C GLU A 1 -5.45 -36.21 -17.03
N SER A 2 -5.41 -36.04 -15.72
CA SER A 2 -6.27 -35.09 -15.02
C SER A 2 -5.81 -33.69 -15.42
N GLN A 3 -6.63 -32.95 -16.16
CA GLN A 3 -6.39 -31.52 -16.38
C GLN A 3 -6.37 -30.83 -15.01
N GLU A 4 -5.18 -30.47 -14.54
CA GLU A 4 -5.02 -29.71 -13.30
C GLU A 4 -5.74 -28.36 -13.47
N LEU A 5 -6.79 -28.16 -12.68
CA LEU A 5 -7.58 -26.92 -12.68
C LEU A 5 -6.73 -25.77 -12.13
N LEU A 6 -6.05 -25.05 -13.01
CA LEU A 6 -5.30 -23.83 -12.68
C LEU A 6 -6.22 -22.61 -12.66
N MET A 7 -6.07 -21.74 -11.65
CA MET A 7 -6.76 -20.45 -11.55
C MET A 7 -5.72 -19.32 -11.61
N VAL A 8 -5.97 -18.32 -12.46
CA VAL A 8 -5.13 -17.11 -12.58
C VAL A 8 -5.89 -15.92 -12.02
N LEU A 9 -5.32 -15.27 -11.02
CA LEU A 9 -5.86 -14.05 -10.41
C LEU A 9 -4.99 -12.85 -10.79
N LYS A 10 -5.65 -11.72 -11.07
CA LYS A 10 -5.00 -10.42 -11.23
C LYS A 10 -5.67 -9.44 -10.28
N GLY A 11 -4.87 -8.72 -9.52
CA GLY A 11 -5.36 -7.77 -8.53
C GLY A 11 -4.32 -6.70 -8.25
N GLU A 12 -4.75 -5.66 -7.56
CA GLU A 12 -3.93 -4.53 -7.16
C GLU A 12 -3.95 -4.43 -5.65
N ILE A 13 -2.80 -4.10 -5.08
CA ILE A 13 -2.63 -3.96 -3.63
C ILE A 13 -1.73 -2.74 -3.37
N PRO A 14 -2.08 -1.86 -2.42
CA PRO A 14 -1.20 -0.79 -2.01
C PRO A 14 0.09 -1.36 -1.42
N VAL A 15 1.26 -0.81 -1.80
CA VAL A 15 2.55 -1.29 -1.29
C VAL A 15 2.60 -1.30 0.24
N ALA A 16 1.96 -0.32 0.89
CA ALA A 16 1.86 -0.25 2.35
C ALA A 16 1.21 -1.49 3.01
N GLU A 17 0.35 -2.22 2.28
CA GLU A 17 -0.37 -3.41 2.75
C GLU A 17 0.30 -4.71 2.29
N THR A 18 1.49 -4.64 1.66
CA THR A 18 2.20 -5.83 1.17
C THR A 18 3.15 -6.44 2.19
N PHE A 19 3.18 -5.88 3.41
CA PHE A 19 3.99 -6.44 4.49
C PHE A 19 3.52 -7.87 4.79
N ASP A 20 4.46 -8.81 4.81
CA ASP A 20 4.23 -10.25 5.02
C ASP A 20 3.42 -10.99 3.93
N LEU A 21 3.17 -10.35 2.78
CA LEU A 21 2.37 -10.94 1.69
C LEU A 21 2.88 -12.33 1.24
N ALA A 22 4.19 -12.54 1.22
CA ALA A 22 4.78 -13.82 0.82
C ALA A 22 4.38 -14.98 1.76
N ASN A 23 4.33 -14.73 3.06
CA ASN A 23 3.95 -15.74 4.05
C ASN A 23 2.44 -15.99 4.01
N GLU A 24 1.63 -14.94 3.87
CA GLU A 24 0.17 -15.04 3.72
C GLU A 24 -0.21 -15.88 2.50
N VAL A 25 0.36 -15.58 1.32
CA VAL A 25 0.10 -16.33 0.08
C VAL A 25 0.56 -17.78 0.20
N ARG A 26 1.73 -18.02 0.81
CA ARG A 26 2.24 -19.38 1.03
C ARG A 26 1.32 -20.17 1.94
N SER A 27 0.90 -19.59 3.07
CA SER A 27 0.02 -20.22 4.06
C SER A 27 -1.34 -20.54 3.44
N ALA A 28 -1.98 -19.56 2.80
CA ALA A 28 -3.30 -19.69 2.20
C ALA A 28 -3.37 -20.72 1.05
N THR A 29 -2.24 -20.98 0.38
CA THR A 29 -2.18 -21.89 -0.78
C THR A 29 -1.40 -23.18 -0.51
N ALA A 30 -1.04 -23.44 0.76
CA ALA A 30 -0.19 -24.57 1.15
C ALA A 30 1.11 -24.65 0.32
N GLY A 31 1.68 -23.49 -0.01
CA GLY A 31 2.91 -23.34 -0.79
C GLY A 31 2.80 -23.65 -2.28
N ARG A 32 1.58 -23.71 -2.84
CA ARG A 32 1.35 -24.08 -4.25
C ARG A 32 1.19 -22.89 -5.20
N ALA A 33 0.94 -21.68 -4.68
CA ALA A 33 0.78 -20.50 -5.53
C ALA A 33 2.11 -20.06 -6.17
N PHE A 34 2.05 -19.82 -7.48
CA PHE A 34 3.05 -19.03 -8.20
C PHE A 34 2.49 -17.62 -8.41
N TRP A 35 3.23 -16.60 -7.98
CA TRP A 35 2.78 -15.21 -8.03
C TRP A 35 3.95 -14.26 -8.27
N ALA A 36 3.65 -13.08 -8.79
CA ALA A 36 4.59 -12.00 -9.02
C ALA A 36 3.87 -10.65 -8.90
N THR A 37 4.64 -9.58 -8.72
CA THR A 37 4.13 -8.20 -8.65
C THR A 37 4.84 -7.34 -9.67
N GLU A 38 4.11 -6.40 -10.27
CA GLU A 38 4.67 -5.33 -11.10
C GLU A 38 4.26 -3.97 -10.56
N PHE A 39 5.08 -2.94 -10.79
CA PHE A 39 4.72 -1.58 -10.40
C PHE A 39 3.66 -1.04 -11.34
N LYS A 40 2.50 -0.69 -10.78
CA LYS A 40 1.41 -0.05 -11.54
C LYS A 40 1.51 1.47 -11.57
N GLY A 41 1.67 2.11 -10.43
CA GLY A 41 1.61 3.58 -10.31
C GLY A 41 1.26 4.08 -8.92
N TRP A 42 1.08 5.40 -8.81
CA TRP A 42 0.61 6.07 -7.60
C TRP A 42 -0.89 6.36 -7.71
N GLN A 43 -1.61 6.24 -6.61
CA GLN A 43 -3.04 6.55 -6.53
C GLN A 43 -3.35 7.39 -5.28
N PRO A 44 -4.45 8.16 -5.30
CA PRO A 44 -4.87 8.94 -4.14
C PRO A 44 -5.13 8.04 -2.92
N VAL A 45 -4.70 8.49 -1.76
CA VAL A 45 -5.03 7.86 -0.47
C VAL A 45 -6.49 8.17 -0.15
N PRO A 46 -7.28 7.21 0.37
CA PRO A 46 -8.63 7.49 0.85
C PRO A 46 -8.69 8.67 1.84
N GLU A 47 -9.67 9.55 1.67
CA GLU A 47 -9.78 10.79 2.46
C GLU A 47 -9.83 10.51 3.97
N SER A 48 -10.47 9.42 4.37
CA SER A 48 -10.57 8.98 5.77
C SER A 48 -9.22 8.67 6.43
N MET A 49 -8.18 8.35 5.64
CA MET A 49 -6.84 8.00 6.14
C MET A 49 -5.80 9.08 5.86
N LEU A 50 -6.12 10.05 5.00
CA LEU A 50 -5.16 11.02 4.47
C LEU A 50 -4.50 11.85 5.58
N THR A 51 -5.31 12.43 6.48
CA THR A 51 -4.83 13.29 7.57
C THR A 51 -3.87 12.53 8.49
N ASP A 52 -4.27 11.34 8.95
CA ASP A 52 -3.46 10.53 9.87
C ASP A 52 -2.15 10.09 9.23
N LEU A 53 -2.19 9.71 7.94
CA LEU A 53 -0.99 9.32 7.19
C LEU A 53 -0.01 10.49 7.06
N ILE A 54 -0.50 11.69 6.73
CA ILE A 54 0.35 12.90 6.63
C ILE A 54 1.04 13.17 7.98
N LEU A 55 0.29 13.12 9.08
CA LEU A 55 0.83 13.39 10.41
C LEU A 55 1.89 12.35 10.83
N LYS A 56 1.65 11.06 10.57
CA LYS A 56 2.63 9.98 10.81
C LYS A 56 3.93 10.18 10.01
N ILE A 57 3.81 10.58 8.74
CA ILE A 57 4.99 10.83 7.89
C ILE A 57 5.78 12.04 8.41
N ARG A 58 5.11 13.10 8.86
CA ARG A 58 5.75 14.29 9.42
C ARG A 58 6.48 13.99 10.73
N GLU A 59 5.85 13.24 11.62
CA GLU A 59 6.47 12.76 12.85
C GLU A 59 7.74 11.95 12.57
N ARG A 60 7.68 10.98 11.65
CA ARG A 60 8.85 10.18 11.26
C ARG A 60 9.99 11.03 10.71
N LYS A 61 9.67 12.17 10.07
CA LYS A 61 10.65 13.12 9.53
C LYS A 61 11.11 14.18 10.56
N GLY A 62 10.62 14.14 11.80
CA GLY A 62 10.94 15.15 12.82
C GLY A 62 10.30 16.52 12.58
N LEU A 63 9.24 16.59 11.79
CA LEU A 63 8.51 17.82 11.47
C LEU A 63 7.34 18.06 12.45
N PRO A 64 6.84 19.30 12.58
CA PRO A 64 5.66 19.59 13.39
C PRO A 64 4.45 18.77 12.95
N LYS A 65 3.69 18.19 13.89
CA LYS A 65 2.47 17.39 13.63
C LYS A 65 1.26 18.27 13.27
N THR A 66 1.46 19.20 12.34
CA THR A 66 0.45 20.09 11.80
C THR A 66 0.52 20.05 10.28
N ILE A 67 -0.63 20.06 9.62
CA ILE A 67 -0.68 20.17 8.15
C ILE A 67 -0.43 21.65 7.82
N PRO A 68 0.61 21.97 7.01
CA PRO A 68 0.87 23.33 6.59
C PRO A 68 -0.32 23.91 5.83
N LYS A 69 -0.65 25.16 6.10
CA LYS A 69 -1.70 25.89 5.39
C LYS A 69 -1.08 26.81 4.34
N PRO A 70 -1.83 27.25 3.32
CA PRO A 70 -1.31 28.17 2.32
C PRO A 70 -0.71 29.45 2.91
N GLU A 71 -1.25 29.95 4.03
CA GLU A 71 -0.79 31.15 4.72
C GLU A 71 0.64 31.00 5.29
N ASP A 72 1.09 29.77 5.56
CA ASP A 72 2.45 29.51 6.05
C ASP A 72 3.52 29.81 4.98
N PHE A 73 3.13 29.92 3.70
CA PHE A 73 4.05 30.09 2.57
C PHE A 73 3.83 31.39 1.78
N MET A 74 2.72 32.09 1.99
CA MET A 74 2.38 33.32 1.27
C MET A 74 2.47 34.52 2.21
N PRO A 75 3.64 35.20 2.28
CA PRO A 75 3.72 36.47 2.99
C PRO A 75 2.83 37.51 2.29
N LEU A 76 2.19 38.37 3.08
CA LEU A 76 1.41 39.52 2.62
C LEU A 76 2.28 40.53 1.86
#